data_AF-A0A0B7BZ93-F1
#
_entry.id   AF-A0A0B7BZ93-F1
#
_cell.length_a   1.000
_cell.length_b   1.000
_cell.length_c   1.000
_cell.angle_alpha   90.00
_cell.angle_beta   90.00
_cell.angle_gamma   90.00
#
_symmetry.space_group_name_H-M   'P 1'
#
loop_
_entity.id
_entity.type
_entity.pdbx_description
1 polymer ?
#
loop_
_entity_poly.entity_id
_entity_poly.type
_entity_poly.pdbx_seq_one_letter_code
_entity_poly.pdbx_strand_id
1 'polypeptide(L)'
;TQWTFLVVTADVIYQSLVIYFLPHLAYANHSVGLWEFGTTIDVCMILCILLQFCIETRTWVWIQFASIVLSFTLFWSFLLISNAIFFTFDHPSNPYWVMENTIASALHSAIVVVTCFVALLPRLVLRILQVTIFPDEICRARQV
;
A
#
# COMPACT_ATOMS: atom_id res chain seq x y z
N THR A 1 -13.93 21.94 -4.50
CA THR A 1 -14.09 22.43 -5.88
C THR A 1 -14.01 21.25 -6.83
N GLN A 2 -14.80 21.18 -7.90
CA GLN A 2 -14.85 20.02 -8.83
C GLN A 2 -13.46 19.59 -9.34
N TRP A 3 -12.55 20.56 -9.53
CA TRP A 3 -11.15 20.33 -9.90
C TRP A 3 -10.38 19.46 -8.90
N THR A 4 -10.57 19.67 -7.59
CA THR A 4 -9.90 18.87 -6.54
C THR A 4 -10.33 17.42 -6.61
N PHE A 5 -11.61 17.16 -6.86
CA PHE A 5 -12.15 15.81 -7.01
C PHE A 5 -11.53 15.08 -8.21
N LEU A 6 -11.43 15.75 -9.36
CA LEU A 6 -10.82 15.16 -10.56
C LEU A 6 -9.33 14.83 -10.36
N VAL A 7 -8.57 15.72 -9.70
CA VAL A 7 -7.16 15.49 -9.41
C VAL A 7 -6.97 14.29 -8.47
N VAL A 8 -7.75 14.21 -7.39
CA VAL A 8 -7.69 13.07 -6.47
C VAL A 8 -8.11 11.78 -7.17
N THR A 9 -9.12 11.82 -8.02
CA THR A 9 -9.57 10.64 -8.78
C THR A 9 -8.50 10.15 -9.75
N ALA A 10 -7.87 11.04 -10.51
CA ALA A 10 -6.78 10.70 -11.42
C ALA A 10 -5.58 10.11 -10.68
N ASP A 11 -5.26 10.64 -9.50
CA ASP A 11 -4.19 10.13 -8.67
C ASP A 11 -4.48 8.71 -8.14
N VAL A 12 -5.69 8.44 -7.67
CA VAL A 12 -6.08 7.08 -7.21
C VAL A 12 -6.02 6.07 -8.38
N ILE A 13 -6.37 6.49 -9.60
CA ILE A 13 -6.22 5.65 -10.80
C ILE A 13 -4.74 5.38 -11.09
N TYR A 14 -3.88 6.39 -10.99
CA TYR A 14 -2.42 6.18 -11.13
C TYR A 14 -1.91 5.20 -10.07
N GLN A 15 -2.32 5.39 -8.82
CA GLN A 15 -1.91 4.54 -7.70
C GLN A 15 -2.30 3.07 -7.92
N SER A 16 -3.53 2.79 -8.32
CA SER A 16 -3.99 1.42 -8.59
C SER A 16 -3.26 0.79 -9.79
N LEU A 17 -2.98 1.58 -10.83
CA LEU A 17 -2.22 1.15 -12.00
C LEU A 17 -0.79 0.77 -11.60
N VAL A 18 -0.10 1.60 -10.81
CA VAL A 18 1.26 1.31 -10.33
C VAL A 18 1.30 0.05 -9.46
N ILE A 19 0.36 -0.08 -8.51
CA ILE A 19 0.28 -1.23 -7.60
C ILE A 19 0.09 -2.55 -8.35
N TYR A 20 -0.59 -2.54 -9.50
CA TYR A 20 -0.76 -3.72 -10.33
C TYR A 20 0.43 -3.95 -11.30
N PHE A 21 0.78 -2.93 -12.08
CA PHE A 21 1.73 -3.10 -13.19
C PHE A 21 3.18 -3.25 -12.73
N LEU A 22 3.60 -2.62 -11.62
CA LEU A 22 4.99 -2.78 -11.17
C LEU A 22 5.33 -4.20 -10.71
N PRO A 23 4.56 -4.82 -9.80
CA PRO A 23 4.77 -6.22 -9.47
C PRO A 23 4.66 -7.13 -10.70
N HIS A 24 3.72 -6.86 -11.60
CA HIS A 24 3.56 -7.65 -12.83
C HIS A 24 4.83 -7.62 -13.71
N LEU A 25 5.41 -6.44 -13.91
CA LEU A 25 6.65 -6.30 -14.69
C LEU A 25 7.86 -6.90 -13.96
N ALA A 26 7.94 -6.76 -12.63
CA ALA A 26 9.04 -7.31 -11.83
C ALA A 26 9.02 -8.85 -11.82
N TYR A 27 7.84 -9.46 -11.82
CA TYR A 27 7.68 -10.90 -11.89
C TYR A 27 7.64 -11.47 -13.32
N ALA A 28 7.76 -10.65 -14.36
CA ALA A 28 7.69 -11.11 -15.75
C ALA A 28 8.76 -12.18 -16.10
N ASN A 29 9.90 -12.16 -15.42
CA ASN A 29 10.99 -13.13 -15.61
C ASN A 29 10.98 -14.28 -14.59
N HIS A 30 10.05 -14.29 -13.64
CA HIS A 30 9.99 -15.27 -12.56
C HIS A 30 8.69 -16.08 -12.66
N SER A 31 8.79 -17.41 -12.51
CA SER A 31 7.62 -18.29 -12.46
C SER A 31 6.92 -18.17 -11.10
N VAL A 32 6.07 -17.15 -10.95
CA VAL A 32 5.36 -16.86 -9.70
C VAL A 32 3.91 -17.36 -9.80
N GLY A 33 3.46 -18.04 -8.74
CA GLY A 33 2.08 -18.53 -8.66
C GLY A 33 1.06 -17.40 -8.56
N LEU A 34 -0.18 -17.65 -8.99
CA LEU A 34 -1.26 -16.65 -8.91
C LEU A 34 -1.50 -16.15 -7.48
N TRP A 35 -1.39 -17.04 -6.49
CA TRP A 35 -1.53 -16.71 -5.08
C TRP A 35 -0.38 -15.85 -4.55
N GLU A 36 0.86 -16.12 -4.95
CA GLU A 36 2.03 -15.31 -4.59
C GLU A 36 1.92 -13.89 -5.15
N PHE A 37 1.51 -13.80 -6.42
CA PHE A 37 1.28 -12.53 -7.09
C PHE A 37 0.16 -11.72 -6.41
N GLY A 38 -0.98 -12.36 -6.14
CA GLY A 38 -2.11 -11.74 -5.43
C GLY A 38 -1.70 -11.24 -4.04
N THR A 39 -0.98 -12.07 -3.27
CA THR A 39 -0.46 -11.69 -1.96
C THR A 39 0.45 -10.47 -2.05
N THR A 40 1.30 -10.40 -3.08
CA THR A 40 2.19 -9.25 -3.29
C THR A 40 1.42 -7.97 -3.58
N ILE A 41 0.38 -8.04 -4.41
CA ILE A 41 -0.50 -6.90 -4.68
C ILE A 41 -1.21 -6.45 -3.39
N ASP A 42 -1.77 -7.40 -2.62
CA ASP A 42 -2.52 -7.08 -1.39
C ASP A 42 -1.64 -6.39 -0.34
N VAL A 43 -0.41 -6.89 -0.15
CA VAL A 43 0.58 -6.27 0.75
C VAL A 43 0.94 -4.85 0.26
N CYS A 44 1.19 -4.68 -1.04
CA CYS A 44 1.46 -3.36 -1.62
C CYS A 44 0.29 -2.40 -1.38
N MET A 45 -0.94 -2.85 -1.63
CA MET A 45 -2.15 -2.06 -1.48
C MET A 45 -2.32 -1.56 -0.04
N ILE A 46 -2.23 -2.46 0.94
CA ILE A 46 -2.42 -2.09 2.35
C ILE A 46 -1.32 -1.17 2.84
N LEU A 47 -0.06 -1.43 2.50
CA LEU A 47 1.03 -0.52 2.85
C LEU A 47 0.83 0.87 2.21
N CYS A 48 0.43 0.93 0.93
CA CYS A 48 0.15 2.21 0.28
C CYS A 48 -0.98 2.97 0.98
N ILE A 49 -2.07 2.30 1.36
CA ILE A 49 -3.20 2.93 2.06
C ILE A 49 -2.78 3.44 3.45
N LEU A 50 -2.03 2.65 4.22
CA LEU A 50 -1.54 3.05 5.54
C LEU A 50 -0.59 4.25 5.45
N LEU A 51 0.35 4.22 4.50
CA LEU A 51 1.27 5.34 4.26
C LEU A 51 0.52 6.59 3.78
N GLN A 52 -0.47 6.43 2.91
CA GLN A 52 -1.29 7.53 2.45
C GLN A 52 -2.05 8.19 3.61
N PHE A 53 -2.61 7.37 4.50
CA PHE A 53 -3.27 7.84 5.71
C PHE A 53 -2.31 8.60 6.64
N CYS A 54 -1.08 8.10 6.82
CA CYS A 54 -0.02 8.81 7.57
C CYS A 54 0.33 10.16 6.96
N ILE A 55 0.39 10.26 5.63
CA ILE A 55 0.69 11.51 4.92
C ILE A 55 -0.47 12.51 5.05
N GLU A 56 -1.72 12.07 4.90
CA GLU A 56 -2.89 12.95 4.98
C GLU A 56 -3.16 13.48 6.39
N THR A 57 -2.80 12.70 7.40
CA THR A 57 -2.95 13.08 8.81
C THR A 57 -2.17 14.35 9.15
N ARG A 58 -2.89 15.42 9.56
CA ARG A 58 -2.30 16.72 9.93
C ARG A 58 -1.86 16.79 11.40
N THR A 59 -2.56 16.05 12.26
CA THR A 59 -2.34 16.01 13.72
C THR A 59 -2.39 14.56 14.17
N TRP A 60 -1.31 14.08 14.78
CA TRP A 60 -1.23 12.71 15.28
C TRP A 60 -1.99 12.59 16.60
N VAL A 61 -3.16 11.96 16.54
CA VAL A 61 -3.95 11.60 17.72
C VAL A 61 -3.76 10.11 18.01
N TRP A 62 -3.69 9.74 19.29
CA TRP A 62 -3.50 8.36 19.73
C TRP A 62 -4.45 7.35 19.07
N ILE A 63 -5.70 7.75 18.83
CA ILE A 63 -6.72 6.90 18.19
C ILE A 63 -6.35 6.58 16.73
N GLN A 64 -5.81 7.55 15.98
CA GLN A 64 -5.40 7.33 14.59
C GLN A 64 -4.20 6.39 14.51
N PHE A 65 -3.23 6.57 15.42
CA PHE A 65 -2.11 5.64 15.54
C PHE A 65 -2.59 4.23 15.90
N ALA A 66 -3.50 4.10 16.88
CA ALA A 66 -4.09 2.82 17.26
C ALA A 66 -4.82 2.17 16.07
N SER A 67 -5.54 2.94 15.26
CA SER A 67 -6.22 2.43 14.06
C SER A 67 -5.23 1.89 13.02
N ILE A 68 -4.12 2.60 12.76
CA ILE A 68 -3.07 2.15 11.83
C ILE A 68 -2.48 0.82 12.30
N VAL A 69 -2.11 0.73 13.58
CA VAL A 69 -1.50 -0.47 14.16
C VAL A 69 -2.49 -1.65 14.14
N LEU A 70 -3.76 -1.38 14.47
CA LEU A 70 -4.81 -2.40 14.44
C LEU A 70 -5.04 -2.92 13.03
N SER A 71 -5.16 -2.04 12.03
CA SER A 71 -5.34 -2.42 10.62
C SER A 71 -4.16 -3.24 10.10
N PHE A 72 -2.93 -2.85 10.41
CA PHE A 72 -1.74 -3.62 10.05
C PHE A 72 -1.77 -5.01 10.71
N THR A 73 -2.03 -5.08 12.01
CA THR A 73 -2.05 -6.35 12.76
C THR A 73 -3.15 -7.29 12.28
N LEU A 74 -4.36 -6.77 12.01
CA LEU A 74 -5.48 -7.54 11.50
C LEU A 74 -5.19 -8.11 10.11
N PHE A 75 -4.52 -7.36 9.24
CA PHE A 75 -4.13 -7.86 7.92
C PHE A 75 -3.18 -9.06 8.01
N TRP A 76 -2.11 -8.93 8.80
CA TRP A 76 -1.16 -10.04 9.00
C TRP A 76 -1.82 -11.24 9.67
N SER A 77 -2.69 -11.00 10.65
CA SER A 77 -3.43 -12.06 11.32
C SER A 77 -4.38 -12.78 10.36
N PHE A 78 -5.07 -12.04 9.49
CA PHE A 78 -5.93 -12.61 8.46
C PHE A 78 -5.14 -13.48 7.48
N LEU A 79 -3.98 -13.01 6.98
CA LEU A 79 -3.13 -13.81 6.10
C LEU A 79 -2.71 -15.15 6.73
N LEU A 80 -2.29 -15.12 8.01
CA LEU A 80 -1.88 -16.32 8.73
C LEU A 80 -3.04 -17.28 8.99
N ILE A 81 -4.18 -16.76 9.44
CA ILE A 81 -5.37 -17.57 9.74
C ILE A 81 -5.93 -18.18 8.45
N SER A 82 -5.99 -17.42 7.36
CA SER A 82 -6.40 -17.94 6.05
C SER A 82 -5.49 -19.08 5.60
N ASN A 83 -4.16 -18.95 5.76
CA ASN A 83 -3.23 -20.03 5.42
C ASN A 83 -3.52 -21.32 6.21
N ALA A 84 -3.80 -21.19 7.51
CA ALA A 84 -4.12 -22.32 8.39
C ALA A 84 -5.49 -22.96 8.08
N ILE A 85 -6.50 -22.18 7.67
CA ILE A 85 -7.82 -22.70 7.31
C ILE A 85 -7.78 -23.45 5.98
N PHE A 86 -7.05 -22.95 4.98
CA PHE A 86 -6.92 -23.61 3.68
C PHE A 86 -6.24 -24.99 3.77
N PHE A 87 -5.44 -25.27 4.81
CA PHE A 87 -4.96 -26.62 5.11
C PHE A 87 -6.09 -27.65 5.29
N THR A 88 -7.27 -27.22 5.76
CA THR A 88 -8.41 -28.12 6.05
C THR A 88 -9.24 -28.44 4.80
N PHE A 89 -9.10 -27.65 3.74
CA PHE A 89 -9.80 -27.83 2.47
C PHE A 89 -8.77 -28.15 1.40
N ASP A 90 -8.55 -29.45 1.12
CA ASP A 90 -7.65 -29.97 0.08
C ASP A 90 -8.09 -29.50 -1.33
N HIS A 91 -7.84 -28.24 -1.64
CA HIS A 91 -8.12 -27.64 -2.94
C HIS A 91 -6.88 -27.75 -3.82
N PRO A 92 -6.98 -28.14 -5.10
CA PRO A 92 -5.82 -28.40 -5.98
C PRO A 92 -4.88 -27.19 -6.18
N SER A 93 -5.37 -25.98 -5.91
CA SER A 93 -4.58 -24.74 -5.88
C SER A 93 -4.26 -24.29 -4.43
N ASN A 94 -3.80 -25.20 -3.58
CA ASN A 94 -3.62 -24.96 -2.16
C ASN A 94 -2.56 -23.86 -1.90
N PRO A 95 -2.92 -22.72 -1.28
CA PRO A 95 -1.98 -21.63 -0.98
C PRO A 95 -1.12 -21.90 0.27
N TYR A 96 -1.13 -23.13 0.79
CA TYR A 96 -0.39 -23.55 1.98
C TYR A 96 1.11 -23.24 1.87
N TRP A 97 1.69 -22.57 2.86
CA TRP A 97 3.11 -22.16 2.95
C TRP A 97 3.63 -21.17 1.89
N VAL A 98 2.90 -20.99 0.79
CA VAL A 98 3.28 -20.13 -0.34
C VAL A 98 3.43 -18.67 0.08
N MET A 99 2.51 -18.17 0.91
CA MET A 99 2.55 -16.79 1.43
C MET A 99 3.77 -16.54 2.32
N GLU A 100 4.10 -17.46 3.22
CA GLU A 100 5.22 -17.32 4.17
C GLU A 100 6.57 -17.32 3.43
N ASN A 101 6.73 -18.21 2.45
CA ASN A 101 7.92 -18.25 1.61
C ASN A 101 8.06 -17.00 0.73
N THR A 102 6.94 -16.45 0.26
CA THR A 102 6.93 -15.21 -0.53
C THR A 102 7.32 -14.00 0.31
N ILE A 103 6.78 -13.87 1.52
CA ILE A 103 7.10 -12.77 2.45
C ILE A 103 8.56 -12.85 2.89
N ALA A 104 9.10 -14.06 3.08
CA ALA A 104 10.51 -14.28 3.42
C ALA A 104 11.47 -13.94 2.27
N SER A 105 10.99 -13.81 1.03
CA SER A 105 11.83 -13.48 -0.12
C SER A 105 12.25 -12.01 -0.12
N ALA A 106 13.56 -11.79 -0.26
CA ALA A 106 14.14 -10.45 -0.42
C ALA A 106 13.62 -9.72 -1.67
N LEU A 107 13.27 -10.48 -2.72
CA LEU A 107 12.76 -9.92 -3.97
C LEU A 107 11.34 -9.37 -3.78
N HIS A 108 10.48 -10.08 -3.04
CA HIS A 108 9.13 -9.61 -2.73
C HIS A 108 9.17 -8.31 -1.92
N SER A 109 9.97 -8.28 -0.85
CA SER A 109 10.11 -7.09 0.00
C SER A 109 10.67 -5.89 -0.78
N ALA A 110 11.63 -6.10 -1.70
CA ALA A 110 12.11 -5.04 -2.59
C ALA A 110 11.02 -4.51 -3.54
N ILE A 111 10.24 -5.39 -4.18
CA ILE A 111 9.14 -5.00 -5.07
C ILE A 111 8.09 -4.20 -4.30
N VAL A 112 7.70 -4.67 -3.11
CA VAL A 112 6.70 -4.01 -2.27
C VAL A 112 7.15 -2.59 -1.92
N VAL A 113 8.40 -2.44 -1.47
CA VAL A 113 8.97 -1.14 -1.10
C VAL A 113 8.99 -0.19 -2.29
N VAL A 114 9.55 -0.63 -3.44
CA VAL A 114 9.62 0.19 -4.65
C VAL A 114 8.22 0.57 -5.15
N THR A 115 7.29 -0.38 -5.15
CA THR A 115 5.90 -0.13 -5.58
C THR A 115 5.22 0.90 -4.69
N CYS A 116 5.37 0.80 -3.37
CA CYS A 116 4.83 1.78 -2.44
C CYS A 116 5.41 3.18 -2.67
N PHE A 117 6.73 3.29 -2.86
CA PHE A 117 7.38 4.58 -3.13
C PHE A 117 6.88 5.22 -4.43
N VAL A 118 6.81 4.45 -5.52
CA VAL A 118 6.37 4.97 -6.84
C VAL A 118 4.89 5.33 -6.82
N ALA A 119 4.07 4.58 -6.10
CA ALA A 119 2.64 4.81 -5.96
C ALA A 119 2.32 6.11 -5.18
N LEU A 120 3.14 6.45 -4.18
CA LEU A 120 2.93 7.63 -3.31
C LEU A 120 3.63 8.89 -3.82
N LEU A 121 4.59 8.75 -4.73
CA LEU A 121 5.37 9.85 -5.29
C LEU A 121 4.54 11.04 -5.82
N PRO A 122 3.49 10.87 -6.64
CA PRO A 122 2.73 12.00 -7.17
C PRO A 122 2.11 12.85 -6.06
N ARG A 123 1.53 12.21 -5.03
CA ARG A 123 0.93 12.92 -3.89
C ARG A 123 1.96 13.69 -3.08
N LEU A 124 3.13 13.10 -2.84
CA LEU A 124 4.21 13.77 -2.13
C LEU A 124 4.68 15.00 -2.90
N VAL A 125 4.91 14.87 -4.21
CA VAL A 125 5.35 15.98 -5.08
C VAL A 125 4.30 17.08 -5.11
N LEU A 126 3.02 16.75 -5.35
CA LEU A 126 1.94 17.73 -5.37
C LEU A 126 1.82 18.47 -4.04
N ARG A 127 1.98 17.77 -2.92
CA ARG A 127 1.88 18.38 -1.60
C ARG A 127 3.06 19.29 -1.27
N ILE A 128 4.29 18.88 -1.64
CA ILE A 128 5.47 19.74 -1.50
C ILE A 128 5.28 21.00 -2.33
N LEU A 129 4.86 20.88 -3.59
CA LEU A 129 4.60 22.02 -4.47
C LEU A 129 3.53 22.96 -3.90
N GLN A 130 2.44 22.42 -3.35
CA GLN A 130 1.41 23.22 -2.69
C GLN A 130 1.97 23.99 -1.49
N VAL A 131 2.72 23.33 -0.61
CA VAL A 131 3.30 23.98 0.59
C VAL A 131 4.34 25.03 0.21
N THR A 132 5.14 24.81 -0.82
CA THR A 132 6.21 25.72 -1.25
C THR A 132 5.70 26.92 -2.05
N ILE A 133 4.76 26.73 -2.97
CA ILE A 133 4.35 27.77 -3.93
C ILE A 133 3.13 28.55 -3.41
N PHE A 134 2.20 27.89 -2.72
CA PHE A 134 0.97 28.50 -2.21
C PHE A 134 0.70 28.06 -0.75
N PRO A 135 1.51 28.53 0.22
CA PRO A 135 1.33 28.15 1.61
C PRO A 135 -0.06 28.61 2.09
N ASP A 136 -0.89 27.64 2.43
CA ASP A 136 -2.22 27.87 2.98
C ASP A 136 -2.13 28.72 4.27
N GLU A 137 -3.12 29.55 4.57
CA GLU A 137 -3.11 30.44 5.75
C GLU A 137 -2.87 29.66 7.05
N ILE A 138 -3.37 28.42 7.12
CA ILE A 138 -3.16 27.46 8.23
C ILE A 138 -1.70 26.99 8.31
N CYS A 139 -1.01 26.79 7.18
CA CYS A 139 0.41 26.44 7.17
C CYS A 139 1.28 27.61 7.61
N ARG A 140 0.96 28.85 7.19
CA ARG A 140 1.61 30.06 7.69
C ARG A 140 1.40 30.22 9.20
N ALA A 141 0.17 30.03 9.70
CA ALA A 141 -0.14 30.15 11.13
C ALA A 141 0.56 29.10 12.02
N ARG A 142 0.98 27.95 11.46
CA ARG A 142 1.71 26.88 12.18
C ARG A 142 3.23 27.10 12.19
N GLN A 143 3.75 27.98 11.33
CA GLN A 143 5.19 28.29 11.24
C GLN A 143 5.62 29.46 12.15
N VAL A 144 4.67 30.19 12.74
CA VAL A 144 4.88 31.28 13.72
C VAL A 144 4.71 30.72 15.13
#